data_AF-A0AAU0WDT2-F1
#
_entry.id   AF-A0AAU0WDT2-F1
#
_cell.length_a   1.000
_cell.length_b   1.000
_cell.length_c   1.000
_cell.angle_alpha   90.00
_cell.angle_beta   90.00
_cell.angle_gamma   90.00
#
_symmetry.space_group_name_H-M   'P 1'
#
loop_
_entity.id
_entity.type
_entity.pdbx_description
1 polymer ?
#
loop_
_entity_poly.entity_id
_entity_poly.type
_entity_poly.pdbx_seq_one_letter_code
_entity_poly.pdbx_strand_id
1 'polypeptide(L)'
;MTGQPSSNAPTPACPRLLPWPTPEGKPCYLVTDNNGGYLSRLADDLESAQLATGTDVLGRARQVLGDPMSPYTEIRYAGIRLAECLTDVLRVAESRGMRLVVPDDAEECEGQAPSEMRSRSDKYRRPAGPVGGGA
;
A
#
# COMPACT_ATOMS: atom_id res chain seq x y z
N MET A 1 8.57 21.71 -46.70
CA MET A 1 8.94 20.68 -45.71
C MET A 1 9.47 21.39 -44.46
N THR A 2 8.60 21.67 -43.49
CA THR A 2 9.01 22.22 -42.19
C THR A 2 8.78 21.12 -41.15
N GLY A 3 9.86 20.49 -40.70
CA GLY A 3 9.81 19.51 -39.62
C GLY A 3 9.59 20.23 -38.29
N GLN A 4 8.52 19.88 -37.58
CA GLN A 4 8.37 20.23 -36.18
C GLN A 4 9.39 19.41 -35.36
N PRO A 5 10.12 20.02 -34.42
CA PRO A 5 10.87 19.24 -33.45
C PRO A 5 9.86 18.59 -32.51
N SER A 6 9.73 17.27 -32.59
CA SER A 6 9.07 16.48 -31.55
C SER A 6 9.82 16.73 -30.24
N SER A 7 9.25 17.55 -29.37
CA SER A 7 9.71 17.72 -28.00
C SER A 7 9.47 16.40 -27.27
N ASN A 8 10.45 15.50 -27.33
CA ASN A 8 10.49 14.29 -26.50
C ASN A 8 11.18 14.66 -25.19
N ALA A 9 10.57 15.58 -24.43
CA ALA A 9 11.01 15.81 -23.06
C ALA A 9 10.65 14.55 -22.25
N PRO A 10 11.61 13.91 -21.55
CA PRO A 10 11.31 12.77 -20.70
C PRO A 10 10.35 13.25 -19.60
N THR A 11 9.11 12.79 -19.65
CA THR A 11 8.18 12.98 -18.53
C THR A 11 8.82 12.37 -17.28
N PRO A 12 8.91 13.10 -16.16
CA PRO A 12 9.47 12.58 -14.93
C PRO A 12 8.76 11.27 -14.54
N ALA A 13 9.54 10.20 -14.35
CA ALA A 13 9.05 8.84 -14.13
C ALA A 13 8.52 8.67 -12.70
N CYS A 14 7.29 9.11 -12.43
CA CYS A 14 6.71 8.98 -11.10
C CYS A 14 6.58 7.50 -10.68
N PRO A 15 7.13 7.10 -9.51
CA PRO A 15 7.06 5.71 -9.05
C PRO A 15 5.62 5.30 -8.75
N ARG A 16 5.19 4.16 -9.28
CA ARG A 16 3.87 3.55 -8.99
C ARG A 16 3.96 2.57 -7.84
N LEU A 17 3.14 2.73 -6.80
CA LEU A 17 2.93 1.68 -5.80
C LEU A 17 2.16 0.50 -6.42
N LEU A 18 2.65 -0.71 -6.20
CA LEU A 18 2.00 -1.94 -6.67
C LEU A 18 0.97 -2.45 -5.65
N PRO A 19 -0.17 -3.01 -6.12
CA PRO A 19 -1.25 -3.47 -5.24
C PRO A 19 -0.89 -4.75 -4.45
N TRP A 20 0.24 -5.39 -4.77
CA TRP A 20 0.83 -6.46 -3.97
C TRP A 20 2.05 -5.95 -3.18
N PRO A 21 2.25 -6.44 -1.94
CA PRO A 21 3.48 -6.21 -1.20
C PRO A 21 4.60 -7.14 -1.70
N THR A 22 5.82 -6.93 -1.20
CA THR A 22 6.87 -7.95 -1.27
C THR A 22 6.49 -9.17 -0.42
N PRO A 23 7.15 -10.34 -0.59
CA PRO A 23 6.93 -11.50 0.27
C PRO A 23 7.09 -11.20 1.78
N GLU A 24 7.91 -10.22 2.13
CA GLU A 24 8.15 -9.75 3.50
C GLU A 24 7.10 -8.71 3.97
N GLY A 25 6.08 -8.43 3.16
CA GLY A 25 5.02 -7.48 3.48
C GLY A 25 5.37 -6.00 3.25
N LYS A 26 6.50 -5.68 2.58
CA LYS A 26 6.92 -4.30 2.36
C LYS A 26 6.21 -3.67 1.14
N PRO A 27 6.02 -2.35 1.11
CA PRO A 27 5.59 -1.64 -0.10
C PRO A 27 6.52 -1.95 -1.29
N CYS A 28 5.96 -2.07 -2.50
CA CYS A 28 6.70 -2.38 -3.72
C CYS A 28 6.37 -1.34 -4.78
N TYR A 29 7.40 -0.78 -5.42
CA TYR A 29 7.25 0.33 -6.37
C TYR A 29 7.77 -0.07 -7.75
N LEU A 30 7.08 0.41 -8.77
CA LEU A 30 7.42 0.28 -10.17
C LEU A 30 7.79 1.66 -10.74
N VAL A 31 9.04 1.82 -11.17
CA VAL A 31 9.49 3.03 -11.89
C VAL A 31 9.43 2.72 -13.38
N THR A 32 8.58 3.41 -14.13
CA THR A 32 8.53 3.33 -15.60
C THR A 32 8.43 4.72 -16.19
N ASP A 33 8.87 4.84 -17.44
CA ASP A 33 8.74 5.99 -18.34
C ASP A 33 7.28 6.34 -18.73
N ASN A 34 6.30 5.98 -17.90
CA ASN A 34 4.87 6.25 -18.06
C ASN A 34 4.19 5.59 -19.27
N ASN A 35 4.85 4.66 -19.97
CA ASN A 35 4.33 4.07 -21.22
C ASN A 35 3.38 2.87 -21.03
N GLY A 36 2.81 2.66 -19.84
CA GLY A 36 1.81 1.60 -19.61
C GLY A 36 2.34 0.17 -19.83
N GLY A 37 3.54 -0.13 -19.31
CA GLY A 37 4.20 -1.43 -19.45
C GLY A 37 3.40 -2.63 -18.91
N TYR A 38 3.89 -3.85 -19.16
CA TYR A 38 3.23 -5.09 -18.72
C TYR A 38 2.90 -5.12 -17.23
N LEU A 39 3.84 -4.69 -16.38
CA LEU A 39 3.63 -4.63 -14.92
C LEU A 39 2.59 -3.60 -14.52
N SER A 40 2.46 -2.49 -15.24
CA SER A 40 1.40 -1.49 -15.00
C SER A 40 0.02 -2.07 -15.29
N ARG A 41 -0.13 -2.81 -16.40
CA ARG A 41 -1.39 -3.51 -16.73
C ARG A 41 -1.73 -4.59 -15.72
N LEU A 42 -0.75 -5.40 -15.32
CA LEU A 42 -0.93 -6.39 -14.25
C LEU A 42 -1.35 -5.74 -12.93
N ALA A 43 -0.82 -4.55 -12.61
CA ALA A 43 -1.24 -3.78 -11.46
C ALA A 43 -2.69 -3.31 -11.59
N ASP A 44 -3.12 -2.82 -12.75
CA ASP A 44 -4.51 -2.42 -12.98
C ASP A 44 -5.49 -3.61 -12.88
N ASP A 45 -5.10 -4.78 -13.39
CA ASP A 45 -5.90 -6.01 -13.31
C ASP A 45 -6.05 -6.47 -11.85
N LEU A 46 -4.96 -6.47 -11.08
CA LEU A 46 -4.99 -6.88 -9.67
C LEU A 46 -5.72 -5.87 -8.78
N GLU A 47 -5.57 -4.57 -9.03
CA GLU A 47 -6.41 -3.54 -8.37
C GLU A 47 -7.90 -3.83 -8.62
N SER A 48 -8.27 -4.12 -9.88
CA SER A 48 -9.66 -4.41 -10.25
C SER A 48 -10.17 -5.69 -9.57
N ALA A 49 -9.36 -6.74 -9.52
CA ALA A 49 -9.70 -8.00 -8.84
C ALA A 49 -9.87 -7.83 -7.32
N GLN A 50 -9.01 -7.02 -6.67
CA GLN A 50 -9.13 -6.70 -5.24
C GLN A 50 -10.42 -5.93 -4.95
N LEU A 51 -10.76 -4.93 -5.76
CA LEU A 51 -12.00 -4.16 -5.59
C LEU A 51 -13.25 -5.02 -5.82
N ALA A 52 -13.23 -5.93 -6.79
CA ALA A 52 -14.32 -6.89 -7.01
C ALA A 52 -14.48 -7.83 -5.81
N THR A 53 -13.37 -8.38 -5.30
CA THR A 53 -13.37 -9.23 -4.09
C THR A 53 -13.94 -8.48 -2.89
N GLY A 54 -13.52 -7.23 -2.68
CA GLY A 54 -14.05 -6.37 -1.60
C GLY A 54 -15.56 -6.13 -1.72
N THR A 55 -16.06 -5.96 -2.95
CA THR A 55 -17.50 -5.82 -3.22
C THR A 55 -18.27 -7.08 -2.83
N ASP A 56 -17.76 -8.26 -3.22
CA ASP A 56 -18.37 -9.55 -2.90
C ASP A 56 -18.38 -9.83 -1.39
N VAL A 57 -17.25 -9.57 -0.72
CA VAL A 57 -17.12 -9.75 0.73
C VAL A 57 -18.05 -8.81 1.48
N LEU A 58 -18.14 -7.53 1.07
CA LEU A 58 -19.07 -6.57 1.67
C LEU A 58 -20.52 -7.02 1.53
N GLY A 59 -20.90 -7.56 0.36
CA GLY A 59 -22.24 -8.10 0.14
C GLY A 59 -22.58 -9.23 1.12
N ARG A 60 -21.69 -10.21 1.28
CA ARG A 60 -21.86 -11.32 2.22
C ARG A 60 -21.85 -10.88 3.68
N ALA A 61 -20.93 -9.97 4.05
CA ALA A 61 -20.85 -9.46 5.40
C ALA A 61 -22.12 -8.70 5.82
N ARG A 62 -22.73 -7.95 4.90
CA ARG A 62 -24.03 -7.28 5.16
C ARG A 62 -25.15 -8.28 5.47
N GLN A 63 -25.15 -9.46 4.85
CA GLN A 63 -26.14 -10.50 5.14
C GLN A 63 -25.95 -11.05 6.57
N VAL A 64 -24.71 -11.39 6.95
CA VAL A 64 -24.38 -11.90 8.30
C VAL A 64 -24.67 -10.85 9.36
N LEU A 65 -24.23 -9.60 9.16
CA LEU A 65 -24.40 -8.53 10.14
C LEU A 65 -25.86 -8.04 10.25
N GLY A 66 -26.67 -8.29 9.22
CA GLY A 66 -28.09 -7.94 9.20
C GLY A 66 -29.00 -8.93 9.92
N ASP A 67 -28.52 -10.16 10.18
CA ASP A 67 -29.28 -11.18 10.89
C ASP A 67 -28.94 -11.17 12.40
N PRO A 68 -29.89 -10.80 13.28
CA PRO A 68 -29.66 -10.78 14.74
C PRO A 68 -29.35 -12.16 15.33
N MET A 69 -29.66 -13.24 14.62
CA MET A 69 -29.42 -14.62 15.05
C MET A 69 -28.11 -15.20 14.51
N SER A 70 -27.33 -14.42 13.75
CA SER A 70 -26.08 -14.89 13.17
C SER A 70 -25.10 -15.38 14.25
N PRO A 71 -24.51 -16.58 14.09
CA PRO A 71 -23.55 -17.11 15.05
C PRO A 71 -22.35 -16.19 15.24
N TYR A 72 -21.83 -16.11 16.46
CA TYR A 72 -20.64 -15.32 16.79
C TYR A 72 -19.43 -15.63 15.88
N THR A 73 -19.25 -16.90 15.51
CA THR A 73 -18.18 -17.33 14.62
C THR A 73 -18.30 -16.75 13.21
N GLU A 74 -19.52 -16.63 12.70
CA GLU A 74 -19.77 -16.05 11.37
C GLU A 74 -19.57 -14.54 11.38
N ILE A 75 -20.02 -13.85 12.43
CA ILE A 75 -19.79 -12.42 12.63
C ILE A 75 -18.28 -12.15 12.72
N ARG A 76 -17.55 -12.94 13.51
CA ARG A 76 -16.08 -12.82 13.62
C ARG A 76 -15.39 -13.07 12.29
N TYR A 77 -15.82 -14.08 11.53
CA TYR A 77 -15.28 -14.36 10.20
C TYR A 77 -15.53 -13.20 9.23
N ALA A 78 -16.76 -12.67 9.18
CA ALA A 78 -17.11 -11.52 8.35
C ALA A 78 -16.24 -10.30 8.70
N GLY A 79 -16.02 -10.03 9.99
CA GLY A 79 -15.12 -8.95 10.44
C GLY A 79 -13.67 -9.12 9.96
N ILE A 80 -13.12 -10.33 10.01
CA ILE A 80 -11.77 -10.63 9.52
C ILE A 80 -11.69 -10.38 8.01
N ARG A 81 -12.63 -10.92 7.22
CA ARG A 81 -12.62 -10.76 5.76
C ARG A 81 -12.81 -9.30 5.34
N LEU A 82 -13.64 -8.55 6.06
CA LEU A 82 -13.79 -7.11 5.84
C LEU A 82 -12.48 -6.35 6.10
N ALA A 83 -11.77 -6.67 7.19
CA ALA A 83 -10.50 -6.01 7.52
C ALA A 83 -9.41 -6.29 6.45
N GLU A 84 -9.33 -7.53 5.95
CA GLU A 84 -8.44 -7.89 4.85
C GLU A 84 -8.77 -7.09 3.59
N CYS A 85 -10.03 -7.11 3.13
CA CYS A 85 -10.44 -6.40 1.92
C CYS A 85 -10.29 -4.87 2.05
N LEU A 86 -10.53 -4.30 3.23
CA LEU A 86 -10.33 -2.87 3.45
C LEU A 86 -8.85 -2.49 3.35
N THR A 87 -7.95 -3.35 3.83
CA THR A 87 -6.50 -3.14 3.69
C THR A 87 -6.11 -3.09 2.21
N ASP A 88 -6.63 -4.01 1.40
CA ASP A 88 -6.41 -4.02 -0.05
C ASP A 88 -6.96 -2.75 -0.70
N VAL A 89 -8.21 -2.36 -0.39
CA VAL A 89 -8.86 -1.16 -0.93
C VAL A 89 -8.08 0.11 -0.62
N LEU A 90 -7.59 0.27 0.61
CA LEU A 90 -6.78 1.42 1.00
C LEU A 90 -5.47 1.49 0.20
N ARG A 91 -4.84 0.34 -0.06
CA ARG A 91 -3.63 0.27 -0.88
C ARG A 91 -3.90 0.62 -2.35
N VAL A 92 -5.02 0.15 -2.90
CA VAL A 92 -5.46 0.55 -4.25
C VAL A 92 -5.71 2.06 -4.32
N ALA A 93 -6.36 2.63 -3.31
CA ALA A 93 -6.62 4.06 -3.23
C ALA A 93 -5.32 4.88 -3.16
N GLU A 94 -4.34 4.45 -2.36
CA GLU A 94 -3.01 5.07 -2.28
C GLU A 94 -2.27 5.00 -3.63
N SER A 95 -2.20 3.81 -4.25
CA SER A 95 -1.62 3.61 -5.60
C SER A 95 -2.23 4.55 -6.64
N ARG A 96 -3.56 4.71 -6.62
CA ARG A 96 -4.28 5.60 -7.56
C ARG A 96 -4.04 7.06 -7.22
N GLY A 97 -4.05 7.43 -5.94
CA GLY A 97 -3.81 8.79 -5.47
C GLY A 97 -2.44 9.34 -5.87
N MET A 98 -1.39 8.52 -5.75
CA MET A 98 -0.03 8.93 -6.17
C MET A 98 0.12 9.14 -7.68
N ARG A 99 -0.79 8.58 -8.49
CA ARG A 99 -0.80 8.77 -9.95
C ARG A 99 -1.57 10.01 -10.40
N LEU A 100 -2.27 10.68 -9.49
CA LEU A 100 -2.94 11.95 -9.78
C LEU A 100 -1.89 13.07 -9.67
N VAL A 101 -1.44 13.60 -10.81
CA VAL A 101 -0.58 14.79 -10.84
C VAL A 101 -1.40 15.98 -10.33
N VAL A 102 -0.95 16.62 -9.24
CA VAL A 102 -1.47 17.93 -8.82
C VAL A 102 -0.81 18.97 -9.75
N PRO A 103 -1.59 19.82 -10.47
CA PRO A 103 -1.02 20.67 -11.52
C PRO A 103 -0.02 21.77 -11.13
N ASP A 104 0.44 21.87 -9.87
CA ASP A 104 1.33 22.96 -9.44
C ASP A 104 2.75 22.54 -9.00
N ASP A 105 3.06 21.25 -8.90
CA ASP A 105 4.39 20.77 -8.42
C ASP A 105 5.08 19.87 -9.47
N ALA A 106 5.28 20.37 -10.68
CA ALA A 106 6.00 19.65 -11.75
C ALA A 106 7.52 19.53 -11.52
N GLU A 107 8.00 19.75 -10.30
CA GLU A 107 9.40 19.60 -9.90
C GLU A 107 9.45 18.78 -8.62
N GLU A 108 9.71 17.48 -8.76
CA GLU A 108 10.39 16.56 -7.82
C GLU A 108 9.95 15.11 -8.09
N CYS A 109 10.45 14.56 -9.20
CA CYS A 109 10.57 13.12 -9.36
C CYS A 109 12.04 12.71 -9.16
N GLU A 110 12.62 13.13 -8.03
CA GLU A 110 13.85 12.53 -7.53
C GLU A 110 13.47 11.50 -6.47
N GLY A 111 13.87 10.25 -6.72
CA GLY A 111 13.57 9.13 -5.84
C GLY A 111 14.19 9.32 -4.46
N GLN A 112 13.35 9.63 -3.48
CA GLN A 112 13.72 9.51 -2.07
C GLN A 112 13.82 8.00 -1.74
N ALA A 113 15.02 7.44 -1.88
CA ALA A 113 15.36 6.17 -1.26
C ALA A 113 15.01 6.23 0.24
N PRO A 114 14.47 5.16 0.86
CA PRO A 114 14.24 5.18 2.29
C PRO A 114 15.58 5.36 2.98
N SER A 115 15.74 6.49 3.66
CA SER A 115 16.87 6.72 4.54
C SER A 115 16.81 5.69 5.66
N GLU A 116 17.60 4.63 5.53
CA GLU A 116 18.05 3.88 6.69
C GLU A 116 18.74 4.86 7.62
N MET A 117 18.08 5.24 8.71
CA MET A 117 18.79 5.87 9.81
C MET A 117 18.26 5.44 11.16
N ARG A 118 19.10 4.58 11.75
CA ARG A 118 19.51 4.58 13.16
C ARG A 118 18.50 4.07 14.19
N SER A 119 18.79 2.83 14.59
CA SER A 119 19.14 2.49 15.97
C SER A 119 18.27 3.15 17.04
N ARG A 120 17.19 2.45 17.42
CA ARG A 120 16.50 2.66 18.69
C ARG A 120 16.68 1.46 19.60
N SER A 121 17.91 0.95 19.68
CA SER A 121 18.33 0.01 20.71
C SER A 121 18.85 0.76 21.92
N ASP A 122 17.96 1.37 22.71
CA ASP A 122 18.34 1.91 24.03
C ASP A 122 17.17 2.13 25.00
N LYS A 123 16.09 1.33 24.90
CA LYS A 123 14.94 1.44 25.84
C LYS A 123 14.73 0.26 26.78
N TYR A 124 15.62 -0.73 26.80
CA TYR A 124 15.54 -1.86 27.75
C TYR A 124 16.87 -2.21 28.43
N ARG A 125 17.76 -1.24 28.66
CA ARG A 125 18.82 -1.42 29.67
C ARG A 125 18.17 -1.33 31.06
N ARG A 126 17.77 -2.48 31.60
CA ARG A 126 17.38 -2.61 33.02
C ARG A 126 18.52 -2.08 33.89
N PRO A 127 18.27 -1.20 34.88
CA PRO A 127 19.26 -0.92 35.90
C PRO A 127 19.51 -2.18 36.72
N ALA A 128 20.78 -2.53 36.91
CA ALA A 128 21.19 -3.56 37.86
C ALA A 128 20.74 -3.14 39.26
N GLY A 129 19.91 -3.97 39.91
CA GLY A 129 19.55 -3.77 41.30
C GLY A 129 20.76 -3.89 42.21
N PRO A 130 20.76 -3.22 43.38
CA PRO A 130 21.92 -3.18 44.25
C PRO A 130 22.22 -4.57 44.84
N VAL A 131 23.50 -4.91 44.81
CA VAL A 131 24.09 -6.07 45.49
C VAL A 131 24.03 -5.79 47.00
N GLY A 132 23.04 -6.37 47.68
CA GLY A 132 22.98 -6.40 49.14
C GLY A 132 23.87 -7.51 49.67
N GLY A 133 25.08 -7.17 50.10
CA GLY A 133 25.95 -8.05 50.87
C GLY A 133 25.68 -7.94 52.37
N GLY A 134 25.60 -9.09 53.02
CA GLY A 134 26.14 -9.36 54.36
C GLY A 134 25.40 -8.81 55.58
N ALA A 135 24.79 -9.73 56.33
CA ALA A 135 25.20 -10.06 57.70
C ALA A 135 24.86 -11.54 57.97
#